data_AF-A0A1H0XK88-F1
#
_entry.id   AF-A0A1H0XK88-F1
#
_cell.length_a   1.000
_cell.length_b   1.000
_cell.length_c   1.000
_cell.angle_alpha   90.00
_cell.angle_beta   90.00
_cell.angle_gamma   90.00
#
_symmetry.space_group_name_H-M   'P 1'
#
loop_
_entity.id
_entity.type
_entity.pdbx_description
1 polymer ?
#
loop_
_entity_poly.entity_id
_entity_poly.type
_entity_poly.pdbx_seq_one_letter_code
_entity_poly.pdbx_strand_id
1 'polypeptide(L)'
;MTEAAYRRWLGDHLAGKNTLLLASTTEEARELAGRCRAELVALGLVEAEGVPVRDGQIAGVGDWVMARTNSRYLVDTEGRRVTNRDVLIIDAWKTGAKGERSAAVVRRDLGPDEQGNRRWSAPYAVPVSYLAEHAELAYASTVHAAQGRTVDTCHAVVRPGISRSMLYVMMTRGREASYAYTVTDERTADMDPRLARAPELDEARRRVEAEAAGVPSIGEAVYAAETAHAELGRFAVLAGILETEDAERTATEVIAAEQLRTRHLGHLGVLWAEATRQAAEQRFEEALARVLTPEQYERYAAPSEAGRALR
;
A
#
# COMPACT_ATOMS: atom_id res chain seq x y z
N MET A 1 0.39 -8.76 1.28
CA MET A 1 0.78 -7.53 0.55
C MET A 1 -0.38 -6.54 0.42
N THR A 2 -1.41 -6.83 -0.38
CA THR A 2 -2.55 -5.91 -0.62
C THR A 2 -3.28 -5.52 0.67
N GLU A 3 -3.47 -6.48 1.58
CA GLU A 3 -4.06 -6.26 2.90
C GLU A 3 -3.27 -5.25 3.74
N ALA A 4 -1.94 -5.35 3.75
CA ALA A 4 -1.08 -4.42 4.49
C ALA A 4 -1.11 -3.02 3.89
N ALA A 5 -1.13 -2.92 2.55
CA ALA A 5 -1.26 -1.64 1.86
C ALA A 5 -2.60 -0.96 2.18
N TYR A 6 -3.67 -1.74 2.14
CA TYR A 6 -5.01 -1.30 2.47
C TYR A 6 -5.14 -0.82 3.92
N ARG A 7 -4.72 -1.61 4.92
CA ARG A 7 -4.82 -1.20 6.33
C ARG A 7 -4.09 0.11 6.59
N ARG A 8 -2.90 0.26 6.02
CA ARG A 8 -2.10 1.49 6.17
C ARG A 8 -2.79 2.68 5.53
N TRP A 9 -3.32 2.50 4.32
CA TRP A 9 -4.16 3.49 3.67
C TRP A 9 -5.39 3.85 4.51
N LEU A 10 -6.08 2.87 5.09
CA LEU A 10 -7.26 3.12 5.93
C LEU A 10 -6.90 3.99 7.14
N GLY A 11 -5.81 3.70 7.84
CA GLY A 11 -5.37 4.52 8.99
C GLY A 11 -5.10 5.96 8.61
N ASP A 12 -4.38 6.18 7.51
CA ASP A 12 -4.12 7.53 7.01
C ASP A 12 -5.41 8.22 6.54
N HIS A 13 -6.33 7.49 5.90
CA HIS A 13 -7.63 8.00 5.47
C HIS A 13 -8.48 8.46 6.66
N LEU A 14 -8.56 7.63 7.71
CA LEU A 14 -9.28 7.95 8.94
C LEU A 14 -8.64 9.11 9.71
N ALA A 15 -7.30 9.20 9.69
CA ALA A 15 -6.57 10.35 10.23
C ALA A 15 -6.78 11.65 9.43
N GLY A 16 -7.61 11.64 8.38
CA GLY A 16 -7.94 12.80 7.55
C GLY A 16 -6.85 13.19 6.54
N LYS A 17 -5.83 12.34 6.36
CA LYS A 17 -4.75 12.61 5.40
C LYS A 17 -5.23 12.43 3.96
N ASN A 18 -4.63 13.19 3.05
CA ASN A 18 -4.75 12.89 1.64
C ASN A 18 -3.90 11.67 1.30
N THR A 19 -4.47 10.48 1.40
CA THR A 19 -3.80 9.22 1.09
C THR A 19 -4.28 8.62 -0.22
N LEU A 20 -3.36 7.99 -0.96
CA LEU A 20 -3.67 7.36 -2.23
C LEU A 20 -3.11 5.94 -2.30
N LEU A 21 -3.98 5.00 -2.65
CA LEU A 21 -3.62 3.62 -2.91
C LEU A 21 -3.37 3.43 -4.42
N LEU A 22 -2.17 2.99 -4.79
CA LEU A 22 -1.74 2.83 -6.17
C LEU A 22 -1.65 1.36 -6.56
N ALA A 23 -2.23 1.04 -7.72
CA ALA A 23 -2.12 -0.25 -8.36
C ALA A 23 -1.48 -0.14 -9.75
N SER A 24 -1.03 -1.29 -10.28
CA SER A 24 -0.32 -1.34 -11.56
C SER A 24 -1.27 -1.25 -12.76
N THR A 25 -2.47 -1.81 -12.63
CA THR A 25 -3.49 -1.83 -13.69
C THR A 25 -4.79 -1.15 -13.25
N THR A 26 -5.61 -0.75 -14.23
CA THR A 26 -6.93 -0.16 -13.97
C THR A 26 -7.87 -1.15 -13.29
N GLU A 27 -7.82 -2.43 -13.67
CA GLU A 27 -8.66 -3.47 -13.07
C GLU A 27 -8.30 -3.70 -11.60
N GLU A 28 -7.00 -3.78 -11.29
CA GLU A 28 -6.56 -3.87 -9.90
C GLU A 28 -6.94 -2.63 -9.10
N ALA A 29 -6.80 -1.43 -9.67
CA ALA A 29 -7.20 -0.20 -8.99
C ALA A 29 -8.71 -0.19 -8.70
N ARG A 30 -9.52 -0.65 -9.65
CA ARG A 30 -10.97 -0.80 -9.50
C ARG A 30 -11.32 -1.80 -8.39
N GLU A 31 -10.76 -3.00 -8.44
CA GLU A 31 -10.99 -4.03 -7.42
C GLU A 31 -10.61 -3.52 -6.02
N LEU A 32 -9.46 -2.85 -5.93
CA LEU A 32 -8.94 -2.32 -4.69
C LEU A 32 -9.79 -1.17 -4.14
N ALA A 33 -10.29 -0.28 -5.01
CA ALA A 33 -11.23 0.76 -4.62
C ALA A 33 -12.55 0.16 -4.09
N GLY A 34 -13.05 -0.92 -4.71
CA GLY A 34 -14.25 -1.61 -4.27
C GLY A 34 -14.09 -2.27 -2.91
N ARG A 35 -12.92 -2.88 -2.66
CA ARG A 35 -12.55 -3.40 -1.33
C ARG A 35 -12.49 -2.29 -0.28
N CYS A 36 -11.83 -1.17 -0.59
CA CYS A 36 -11.79 -0.01 0.31
C CYS A 36 -13.20 0.46 0.68
N ARG A 37 -14.09 0.58 -0.31
CA ARG A 37 -15.47 0.99 -0.06
C ARG A 37 -16.24 -0.02 0.80
N ALA A 38 -16.13 -1.32 0.51
CA ALA A 38 -16.85 -2.35 1.26
C ALA A 38 -16.55 -2.27 2.77
N GLU A 39 -15.31 -2.00 3.12
CA GLU A 39 -14.89 -1.83 4.51
C GLU A 39 -15.36 -0.49 5.10
N LEU A 40 -15.30 0.62 4.35
CA LEU A 40 -15.86 1.89 4.82
C LEU A 40 -17.37 1.81 5.08
N VAL A 41 -18.08 0.99 4.31
CA VAL A 41 -19.50 0.66 4.53
C VAL A 41 -19.65 -0.20 5.79
N ALA A 42 -18.81 -1.21 6.00
CA ALA A 42 -18.84 -2.05 7.21
C ALA A 42 -18.57 -1.23 8.49
N LEU A 43 -17.70 -0.21 8.42
CA LEU A 43 -17.43 0.74 9.49
C LEU A 43 -18.54 1.79 9.69
N GLY A 44 -19.52 1.86 8.79
CA GLY A 44 -20.61 2.83 8.82
C GLY A 44 -20.17 4.27 8.49
N LEU A 45 -19.02 4.44 7.84
CA LEU A 45 -18.51 5.74 7.40
C LEU A 45 -19.08 6.16 6.03
N VAL A 46 -19.56 5.18 5.27
CA VAL A 46 -20.15 5.34 3.95
C VAL A 46 -21.47 4.59 3.90
N GLU A 47 -22.48 5.16 3.25
CA GLU A 47 -23.74 4.48 3.02
C GLU A 47 -23.60 3.34 1.99
N ALA A 48 -24.13 2.17 2.32
CA ALA A 48 -24.13 1.00 1.44
C ALA A 48 -24.87 1.28 0.12
N GLU A 49 -26.00 1.98 0.21
CA GLU A 49 -26.83 2.35 -0.93
C GLU A 49 -26.27 3.58 -1.66
N GLY A 50 -26.36 3.56 -2.99
CA GLY A 50 -25.77 4.61 -3.80
C GLY A 50 -26.27 4.63 -5.23
N VAL A 51 -25.51 5.29 -6.09
CA VAL A 51 -25.70 5.28 -7.54
C VAL A 51 -24.50 4.62 -8.20
N PRO A 52 -24.65 3.94 -9.34
CA PRO A 52 -23.52 3.42 -10.07
C PRO A 52 -22.66 4.57 -10.61
N VAL A 53 -21.34 4.40 -10.57
CA VAL A 53 -20.37 5.26 -11.24
C VAL A 53 -19.89 4.61 -12.55
N ARG A 54 -19.01 5.25 -13.30
CA ARG A 54 -18.57 4.85 -14.66
C ARG A 54 -18.16 3.39 -14.80
N ASP A 55 -17.48 2.85 -13.81
CA ASP A 55 -17.00 1.47 -13.83
C ASP A 55 -18.06 0.47 -13.31
N GLY A 56 -19.23 0.93 -12.87
CA GLY A 56 -20.29 0.10 -12.31
C GLY A 56 -20.15 -0.17 -10.82
N GLN A 57 -19.15 0.41 -10.14
CA GLN A 57 -19.13 0.43 -8.68
C GLN A 57 -20.23 1.36 -8.15
N ILE A 58 -20.69 1.12 -6.93
CA ILE A 58 -21.69 1.97 -6.28
C ILE A 58 -20.98 3.07 -5.50
N ALA A 59 -21.47 4.30 -5.59
CA ALA A 59 -21.07 5.42 -4.73
C ALA A 59 -22.28 5.90 -3.91
N GLY A 60 -22.17 5.88 -2.59
CA GLY A 60 -23.16 6.32 -1.60
C GLY A 60 -22.79 7.64 -0.93
N VAL A 61 -23.57 8.07 0.06
CA VAL A 61 -23.20 9.22 0.90
C VAL A 61 -21.93 8.88 1.70
N GLY A 62 -21.02 9.84 1.82
CA GLY A 62 -19.69 9.68 2.41
C GLY A 62 -18.62 9.25 1.41
N ASP A 63 -19.01 8.72 0.23
CA ASP A 63 -18.02 8.24 -0.74
C ASP A 63 -17.24 9.37 -1.40
N TRP A 64 -15.96 9.10 -1.67
CA TRP A 64 -15.11 9.95 -2.48
C TRP A 64 -15.11 9.46 -3.93
N VAL A 65 -15.41 10.35 -4.87
CA VAL A 65 -15.43 10.07 -6.30
C VAL A 65 -14.49 11.01 -7.05
N MET A 66 -13.84 10.50 -8.09
CA MET A 66 -12.94 11.24 -8.95
C MET A 66 -13.59 11.49 -10.30
N ALA A 67 -13.65 12.76 -10.71
CA ALA A 67 -14.09 13.14 -12.05
C ALA A 67 -13.10 12.65 -13.12
N ARG A 68 -13.61 12.16 -14.25
CA ARG A 68 -12.80 11.65 -15.38
C ARG A 68 -12.94 12.47 -16.66
N THR A 69 -13.90 13.38 -16.70
CA THR A 69 -14.21 14.22 -17.85
C THR A 69 -14.41 15.67 -17.42
N ASN A 70 -13.77 16.62 -18.11
CA ASN A 70 -14.02 18.04 -17.89
C ASN A 70 -15.49 18.37 -18.24
N SER A 71 -16.18 19.11 -17.40
CA SER A 71 -17.53 19.60 -17.70
C SER A 71 -17.60 21.11 -17.57
N ARG A 72 -18.00 21.78 -18.66
CA ARG A 72 -18.23 23.24 -18.67
C ARG A 72 -19.52 23.65 -17.96
N TYR A 73 -20.41 22.70 -17.72
CA TYR A 73 -21.75 22.91 -17.16
C TYR A 73 -21.82 22.62 -15.66
N LEU A 74 -20.89 21.81 -15.15
CA LEU A 74 -20.75 21.57 -13.72
C LEU A 74 -19.81 22.61 -13.16
N VAL A 75 -20.37 23.54 -12.41
CA VAL A 75 -19.67 24.67 -11.83
C VAL A 75 -19.93 24.65 -10.34
N ASP A 76 -18.87 24.78 -9.55
CA ASP A 76 -19.03 24.94 -8.11
C ASP A 76 -19.53 26.36 -7.77
N THR A 77 -19.73 26.61 -6.48
CA THR A 77 -20.24 27.88 -5.97
C THR A 77 -19.32 29.08 -6.23
N GLU A 78 -18.03 28.83 -6.50
CA GLU A 78 -17.03 29.87 -6.77
C GLU A 78 -16.81 30.10 -8.29
N GLY A 79 -17.60 29.43 -9.14
CA GLY A 79 -17.48 29.57 -10.58
C GLY A 79 -16.45 28.65 -11.23
N ARG A 80 -15.80 27.76 -10.48
CA ARG A 80 -14.81 26.82 -11.02
C ARG A 80 -15.50 25.58 -11.58
N ARG A 81 -15.21 25.32 -12.86
CA ARG A 81 -15.72 24.15 -13.59
C ARG A 81 -15.13 22.85 -13.06
N VAL A 82 -15.89 21.76 -13.13
CA VAL A 82 -15.38 20.43 -12.82
C VAL A 82 -14.36 20.02 -13.89
N THR A 83 -13.18 19.63 -13.43
CA THR A 83 -12.06 19.19 -14.25
C THR A 83 -11.74 17.73 -14.00
N ASN A 84 -11.14 17.09 -15.00
CA ASN A 84 -10.63 15.73 -14.89
C ASN A 84 -9.67 15.64 -13.69
N ARG A 85 -9.88 14.61 -12.87
CA ARG A 85 -9.18 14.28 -11.63
C ARG A 85 -9.55 15.12 -10.41
N ASP A 86 -10.54 16.01 -10.49
CA ASP A 86 -11.13 16.62 -9.29
C ASP A 86 -11.72 15.51 -8.41
N VAL A 87 -11.44 15.56 -7.11
CA VAL A 87 -12.00 14.64 -6.11
C VAL A 87 -13.16 15.32 -5.43
N LEU A 88 -14.27 14.61 -5.32
CA LEU A 88 -15.54 15.07 -4.77
C LEU A 88 -15.95 14.13 -3.64
N ILE A 89 -16.43 14.66 -2.52
CA ILE A 89 -17.12 13.89 -1.48
C ILE A 89 -18.62 14.05 -1.65
N ILE A 90 -19.37 12.95 -1.58
CA ILE A 90 -20.83 12.95 -1.67
C ILE A 90 -21.41 13.18 -0.27
N ASP A 91 -22.09 14.30 -0.06
CA ASP A 91 -22.70 14.63 1.24
C ASP A 91 -24.18 14.24 1.33
N ALA A 92 -24.89 14.26 0.20
CA ALA A 92 -26.32 13.93 0.16
C ALA A 92 -26.81 13.64 -1.26
N TRP A 93 -28.01 13.08 -1.36
CA TRP A 93 -28.73 12.90 -2.62
C TRP A 93 -29.87 13.91 -2.75
N LYS A 94 -30.03 14.49 -3.92
CA LYS A 94 -31.25 15.17 -4.34
C LYS A 94 -32.18 14.18 -5.03
N THR A 95 -33.46 14.27 -4.69
CA THR A 95 -34.50 13.43 -5.28
C THR A 95 -35.25 14.19 -6.36
N GLY A 96 -35.50 13.53 -7.49
CA GLY A 96 -36.35 14.02 -8.56
C GLY A 96 -37.83 13.90 -8.25
N ALA A 97 -38.66 14.39 -9.17
CA ALA A 97 -40.11 14.39 -9.01
C ALA A 97 -40.74 12.99 -8.92
N LYS A 98 -40.06 11.93 -9.39
CA LYS A 98 -40.54 10.55 -9.34
C LYS A 98 -39.93 9.75 -8.19
N GLY A 99 -39.25 10.40 -7.24
CA GLY A 99 -38.63 9.74 -6.10
C GLY A 99 -37.24 9.15 -6.39
N GLU A 100 -36.73 9.31 -7.60
CA GLU A 100 -35.41 8.83 -8.03
C GLU A 100 -34.28 9.78 -7.62
N ARG A 101 -33.08 9.26 -7.35
CA ARG A 101 -31.89 10.09 -7.13
C ARG A 101 -31.55 10.82 -8.43
N SER A 102 -31.60 12.14 -8.43
CA SER A 102 -31.38 12.98 -9.61
C SER A 102 -30.00 13.63 -9.64
N ALA A 103 -29.48 14.04 -8.49
CA ALA A 103 -28.15 14.63 -8.34
C ALA A 103 -27.53 14.28 -6.98
N ALA A 104 -26.20 14.19 -6.93
CA ALA A 104 -25.44 14.23 -5.69
C ALA A 104 -25.20 15.69 -5.28
N VAL A 105 -25.34 15.99 -4.00
CA VAL A 105 -24.74 17.19 -3.39
C VAL A 105 -23.32 16.81 -3.01
N VAL A 106 -22.34 17.51 -3.56
CA VAL A 106 -20.93 17.20 -3.38
C VAL A 106 -20.14 18.41 -2.92
N ARG A 107 -19.02 18.17 -2.23
CA ARG A 107 -17.96 19.16 -2.03
C ARG A 107 -16.70 18.71 -2.75
N ARG A 108 -15.98 19.66 -3.34
CA ARG A 108 -14.73 19.41 -4.05
C ARG A 108 -13.54 19.56 -3.11
N ASP A 109 -12.57 18.66 -3.22
CA ASP A 109 -11.28 18.80 -2.57
C ASP A 109 -10.51 19.98 -3.18
N LEU A 110 -10.18 20.98 -2.35
CA LEU A 110 -9.42 22.16 -2.73
C LEU A 110 -7.92 22.01 -2.42
N GLY A 111 -7.50 20.86 -1.90
CA GLY A 111 -6.16 20.62 -1.42
C GLY A 111 -5.94 21.11 0.02
N PRO A 112 -4.69 21.05 0.51
CA PRO A 112 -4.35 21.46 1.86
C PRO A 112 -4.34 22.99 2.02
N ASP A 113 -4.69 23.46 3.21
CA ASP A 113 -4.46 24.83 3.65
C ASP A 113 -3.00 25.07 4.08
N GLU A 114 -2.70 26.28 4.55
CA GLU A 114 -1.35 26.64 5.05
C GLU A 114 -0.88 25.78 6.24
N GLN A 115 -1.82 25.17 6.96
CA GLN A 115 -1.58 24.30 8.12
C GLN A 115 -1.53 22.82 7.73
N GLY A 116 -1.76 22.50 6.45
CA GLY A 116 -1.79 21.13 5.94
C GLY A 116 -3.16 20.44 6.08
N ASN A 117 -4.19 21.11 6.58
CA ASN A 117 -5.52 20.53 6.70
C ASN A 117 -6.24 20.55 5.35
N ARG A 118 -6.95 19.48 5.02
CA ARG A 118 -7.72 19.42 3.78
C ARG A 118 -8.87 20.41 3.79
N ARG A 119 -9.00 21.18 2.70
CA ARG A 119 -10.12 22.09 2.47
C ARG A 119 -11.12 21.52 1.47
N TRP A 120 -12.38 21.84 1.71
CA TRP A 120 -13.49 21.47 0.85
C TRP A 120 -14.19 22.73 0.32
N SER A 121 -14.68 22.69 -0.91
CA SER A 121 -15.55 23.74 -1.46
C SER A 121 -16.88 23.79 -0.70
N ALA A 122 -17.67 24.85 -0.93
CA ALA A 122 -19.07 24.80 -0.55
C ALA A 122 -19.82 23.73 -1.37
N PRO A 123 -20.93 23.16 -0.84
CA PRO A 123 -21.67 22.11 -1.52
C PRO A 123 -22.31 22.58 -2.82
N TYR A 124 -22.23 21.76 -3.87
CA TYR A 124 -22.89 22.00 -5.16
C TYR A 124 -23.45 20.71 -5.75
N ALA A 125 -24.38 20.84 -6.70
CA ALA A 125 -25.08 19.68 -7.27
C ALA A 125 -24.35 19.12 -8.50
N VAL A 126 -24.14 17.80 -8.52
CA VAL A 126 -23.63 17.04 -9.66
C VAL A 126 -24.68 16.01 -10.08
N PRO A 127 -25.17 16.01 -11.33
CA PRO A 127 -26.15 15.04 -11.80
C PRO A 127 -25.68 13.59 -11.65
N VAL A 128 -26.60 12.69 -11.32
CA VAL A 128 -26.29 11.25 -11.21
C VAL A 128 -25.79 10.69 -12.55
N SER A 129 -26.29 11.18 -13.68
CA SER A 129 -25.80 10.79 -15.01
C SER A 129 -24.31 11.09 -15.21
N TYR A 130 -23.82 12.22 -14.67
CA TYR A 130 -22.40 12.53 -14.73
C TYR A 130 -21.57 11.55 -13.88
N LEU A 131 -22.06 11.16 -12.70
CA LEU A 131 -21.37 10.16 -11.88
C LEU A 131 -21.31 8.80 -12.60
N ALA A 132 -22.44 8.38 -13.17
CA ALA A 132 -22.60 7.12 -13.87
C ALA A 132 -21.76 7.02 -15.16
N GLU A 133 -21.45 8.13 -15.82
CA GLU A 133 -20.68 8.11 -17.08
C GLU A 133 -19.23 8.57 -16.92
N HIS A 134 -18.94 9.42 -15.93
CA HIS A 134 -17.72 10.21 -15.88
C HIS A 134 -17.08 10.30 -14.50
N ALA A 135 -17.49 9.50 -13.52
CA ALA A 135 -16.81 9.41 -12.23
C ALA A 135 -16.38 7.97 -11.90
N GLU A 136 -15.35 7.82 -11.08
CA GLU A 136 -14.91 6.54 -10.50
C GLU A 136 -14.64 6.73 -9.00
N LEU A 137 -14.60 5.67 -8.19
CA LEU A 137 -14.24 5.80 -6.77
C LEU A 137 -12.81 6.34 -6.62
N ALA A 138 -12.58 7.26 -5.69
CA ALA A 138 -11.30 7.95 -5.54
C ALA A 138 -10.34 7.28 -4.54
N TYR A 139 -10.62 6.05 -4.10
CA TYR A 139 -9.84 5.34 -3.09
C TYR A 139 -8.55 4.71 -3.62
N ALA A 140 -8.58 4.20 -4.84
CA ALA A 140 -7.43 3.63 -5.51
C ALA A 140 -7.31 4.12 -6.95
N SER A 141 -6.08 4.22 -7.45
CA SER A 141 -5.78 4.76 -8.78
C SER A 141 -4.60 4.04 -9.41
N THR A 142 -4.48 4.14 -10.73
CA THR A 142 -3.24 3.75 -11.42
C THR A 142 -2.18 4.84 -11.30
N VAL A 143 -0.92 4.44 -11.50
CA VAL A 143 0.25 5.35 -11.54
C VAL A 143 0.06 6.49 -12.54
N HIS A 144 -0.45 6.18 -13.73
CA HIS A 144 -0.67 7.17 -14.78
C HIS A 144 -1.79 8.17 -14.45
N ALA A 145 -2.85 7.70 -13.77
CA ALA A 145 -3.94 8.56 -13.32
C ALA A 145 -3.51 9.46 -12.13
N ALA A 146 -2.56 9.00 -11.31
CA ALA A 146 -1.99 9.75 -10.20
C ALA A 146 -0.89 10.76 -10.61
N GLN A 147 -0.44 10.74 -11.86
CA GLN A 147 0.63 11.63 -12.33
C GLN A 147 0.24 13.11 -12.19
N GLY A 148 1.03 13.89 -11.47
CA GLY A 148 0.77 15.32 -11.22
C GLY A 148 -0.09 15.60 -9.99
N ARG A 149 -0.46 14.57 -9.21
CA ARG A 149 -1.07 14.74 -7.89
C ARG A 149 0.00 14.60 -6.81
N THR A 150 0.02 15.54 -5.87
CA THR A 150 0.76 15.41 -4.62
C THR A 150 -0.24 15.05 -3.53
N VAL A 151 0.07 14.00 -2.79
CA VAL A 151 -0.75 13.47 -1.68
C VAL A 151 0.11 13.48 -0.42
N ASP A 152 -0.47 13.39 0.77
CA ASP A 152 0.31 13.33 2.01
C ASP A 152 1.03 11.98 2.09
N THR A 153 0.29 10.89 1.91
CA THR A 153 0.84 9.53 1.90
C THR A 153 0.43 8.76 0.64
N CYS A 154 1.35 7.91 0.18
CA CYS A 154 1.08 7.04 -0.96
C CYS A 154 1.40 5.59 -0.61
N HIS A 155 0.49 4.67 -0.91
CA HIS A 155 0.64 3.23 -0.69
C HIS A 155 0.57 2.52 -2.04
N ALA A 156 1.69 2.01 -2.54
CA ALA A 156 1.77 1.37 -3.83
C ALA A 156 1.85 -0.15 -3.70
N VAL A 157 0.91 -0.86 -4.28
CA VAL A 157 0.99 -2.31 -4.45
C VAL A 157 1.85 -2.60 -5.67
N VAL A 158 3.04 -3.14 -5.45
CA VAL A 158 4.06 -3.40 -6.45
C VAL A 158 4.06 -4.88 -6.82
N ARG A 159 3.82 -5.17 -8.09
CA ARG A 159 3.88 -6.53 -8.66
C ARG A 159 5.01 -6.65 -9.68
N PRO A 160 5.46 -7.88 -10.00
CA PRO A 160 6.38 -8.12 -11.11
C PRO A 160 5.84 -7.52 -12.42
N GLY A 161 6.73 -6.91 -13.21
CA GLY A 161 6.36 -6.25 -14.47
C GLY A 161 6.19 -4.72 -14.39
N ILE A 162 6.24 -4.13 -13.19
CA ILE A 162 6.30 -2.67 -13.02
C ILE A 162 7.66 -2.16 -13.52
N SER A 163 7.64 -1.12 -14.35
CA SER A 163 8.87 -0.48 -14.84
C SER A 163 9.51 0.42 -13.77
N ARG A 164 10.81 0.67 -13.91
CA ARG A 164 11.54 1.63 -13.05
C ARG A 164 10.88 3.02 -13.04
N SER A 165 10.36 3.48 -14.18
CA SER A 165 9.70 4.78 -14.29
C SER A 165 8.35 4.81 -13.56
N MET A 166 7.57 3.73 -13.61
CA MET A 166 6.32 3.63 -12.84
C MET A 166 6.60 3.59 -11.34
N LEU A 167 7.60 2.82 -10.91
CA LEU A 167 8.00 2.75 -9.50
C LEU A 167 8.49 4.12 -9.00
N TYR A 168 9.31 4.83 -9.78
CA TYR A 168 9.73 6.18 -9.43
C TYR A 168 8.54 7.11 -9.20
N VAL A 169 7.55 7.06 -10.09
CA VAL A 169 6.33 7.85 -9.92
C VAL A 169 5.60 7.46 -8.64
N MET A 170 5.38 6.17 -8.38
CA MET A 170 4.73 5.71 -7.14
C MET A 170 5.45 6.22 -5.87
N MET A 171 6.78 6.26 -5.90
CA MET A 171 7.60 6.65 -4.75
C MET A 171 7.81 8.16 -4.57
N THR A 172 7.23 8.99 -5.43
CA THR A 172 7.42 10.47 -5.42
C THR A 172 6.12 11.27 -5.30
N ARG A 173 4.98 10.61 -5.05
CA ARG A 173 3.67 11.29 -4.92
C ARG A 173 3.35 11.72 -3.49
N GLY A 174 3.83 10.98 -2.49
CA GLY A 174 3.64 11.32 -1.08
C GLY A 174 4.60 12.43 -0.64
N ARG A 175 4.07 13.50 -0.04
CA ARG A 175 4.82 14.59 0.58
C ARG A 175 5.43 14.16 1.91
N GLU A 176 4.69 13.38 2.70
CA GLU A 176 5.15 12.88 3.99
C GLU A 176 5.85 11.53 3.83
N ALA A 177 5.22 10.60 3.10
CA ALA A 177 5.77 9.26 2.88
C ALA A 177 5.18 8.59 1.65
N SER A 178 6.01 7.77 0.98
CA SER A 178 5.56 6.81 -0.03
C SER A 178 6.01 5.41 0.38
N TYR A 179 5.07 4.45 0.36
CA TYR A 179 5.28 3.07 0.79
C TYR A 179 5.07 2.12 -0.40
N ALA A 180 5.99 1.19 -0.60
CA ALA A 180 5.85 0.12 -1.58
C ALA A 180 5.61 -1.22 -0.88
N TYR A 181 4.58 -1.94 -1.31
CA TYR A 181 4.23 -3.26 -0.82
C TYR A 181 4.47 -4.25 -1.97
N THR A 182 5.40 -5.18 -1.78
CA THR A 182 5.70 -6.24 -2.76
C THR A 182 5.56 -7.61 -2.11
N VAL A 183 5.24 -8.64 -2.89
CA VAL A 183 5.35 -10.04 -2.44
C VAL A 183 6.83 -10.40 -2.44
N THR A 184 7.30 -11.03 -1.37
CA THR A 184 8.69 -11.50 -1.21
C THR A 184 8.84 -13.00 -1.45
N ASP A 185 7.77 -13.72 -1.78
CA ASP A 185 7.84 -15.16 -2.04
C ASP A 185 8.77 -15.43 -3.23
N GLU A 186 9.70 -16.34 -2.96
CA GLU A 186 10.91 -16.61 -3.72
C GLU A 186 10.61 -16.89 -5.19
N ARG A 187 11.00 -15.96 -6.04
CA ARG A 187 11.67 -16.35 -7.28
C ARG A 187 13.15 -16.25 -7.01
N THR A 188 13.80 -17.42 -6.95
CA THR A 188 15.22 -17.62 -7.18
C THR A 188 15.69 -16.52 -8.10
N ALA A 189 16.65 -15.70 -7.64
CA ALA A 189 17.21 -14.62 -8.44
C ALA A 189 17.41 -15.15 -9.86
N ASP A 190 16.78 -14.50 -10.85
CA ASP A 190 17.06 -14.76 -12.26
C ASP A 190 18.56 -14.49 -12.44
N MET A 191 19.35 -15.54 -12.34
CA MET A 191 20.77 -15.53 -12.65
C MET A 191 20.83 -15.28 -14.16
N ASP A 192 21.19 -14.07 -14.56
CA ASP A 192 21.54 -13.77 -15.94
C ASP A 192 22.52 -14.87 -16.41
N PRO A 193 22.22 -15.63 -17.48
CA PRO A 193 23.10 -16.68 -17.98
C PRO A 193 24.50 -16.17 -18.36
N ARG A 194 24.70 -14.85 -18.46
CA ARG A 194 25.99 -14.20 -18.71
C ARG A 194 26.83 -14.02 -17.43
N LEU A 195 26.24 -14.14 -16.25
CA LEU A 195 26.97 -14.19 -14.99
C LEU A 195 27.42 -15.65 -14.79
N ALA A 196 28.62 -15.97 -15.30
CA ALA A 196 29.20 -17.29 -15.14
C ALA A 196 29.19 -17.70 -13.66
N ARG A 197 28.72 -18.93 -13.41
CA ARG A 197 28.73 -19.57 -12.09
C ARG A 197 30.16 -19.52 -11.54
N ALA A 198 30.31 -19.00 -10.32
CA ALA A 198 31.57 -18.93 -9.60
C ALA A 198 32.20 -20.34 -9.49
N PRO A 199 33.41 -20.59 -10.04
CA PRO A 199 34.04 -21.92 -10.06
C PRO A 199 34.26 -22.53 -8.67
N GLU A 200 34.26 -21.70 -7.63
CA GLU A 200 34.37 -22.07 -6.22
C GLU A 200 33.19 -22.94 -5.75
N LEU A 201 32.01 -22.79 -6.36
CA LEU A 201 30.83 -23.62 -6.06
C LEU A 201 30.95 -25.07 -6.57
N ASP A 202 31.65 -25.28 -7.69
CA ASP A 202 31.90 -26.63 -8.22
C ASP A 202 33.02 -27.34 -7.43
N GLU A 203 33.87 -26.59 -6.74
CA GLU A 203 34.86 -27.11 -5.81
C GLU A 203 34.27 -27.42 -4.43
N ALA A 204 33.36 -26.58 -3.95
CA ALA A 204 32.56 -26.83 -2.75
C ALA A 204 31.68 -28.08 -2.91
N ARG A 205 31.03 -28.26 -4.07
CA ARG A 205 30.21 -29.45 -4.34
C ARG A 205 31.03 -30.75 -4.36
N ARG A 206 32.24 -30.72 -4.93
CA ARG A 206 33.16 -31.87 -4.90
C ARG A 206 33.60 -32.24 -3.48
N ARG A 207 33.73 -31.27 -2.58
CA ARG A 207 34.01 -31.52 -1.15
C ARG A 207 32.81 -32.12 -0.43
N VAL A 208 31.61 -31.60 -0.65
CA VAL A 208 30.37 -32.11 -0.05
C VAL A 208 30.06 -33.54 -0.52
N GLU A 209 30.30 -33.83 -1.80
CA GLU A 209 30.16 -35.20 -2.35
C GLU A 209 31.19 -36.18 -1.78
N ALA A 210 32.38 -35.70 -1.41
CA ALA A 210 33.41 -36.49 -0.73
C ALA A 210 33.09 -36.71 0.77
N GLU A 211 32.45 -35.73 1.43
CA GLU A 211 32.02 -35.80 2.83
C GLU A 211 30.74 -36.62 3.03
N ALA A 212 29.89 -36.74 2.00
CA ALA A 212 28.68 -37.56 2.03
C ALA A 212 28.92 -39.09 2.12
N ALA A 213 30.18 -39.54 2.20
CA ALA A 213 30.57 -40.95 2.32
C ALA A 213 30.51 -41.53 3.75
N GLY A 214 30.00 -40.81 4.75
CA GLY A 214 29.82 -41.32 6.13
C GLY A 214 28.61 -40.73 6.85
N VAL A 215 27.69 -41.59 7.31
CA VAL A 215 26.35 -41.23 7.82
C VAL A 215 26.25 -41.27 9.35
N PRO A 216 25.51 -40.32 9.98
CA PRO A 216 24.61 -40.65 11.10
C PRO A 216 23.14 -40.16 10.89
N SER A 217 22.22 -40.67 11.72
CA SER A 217 20.78 -40.87 11.41
C SER A 217 19.81 -39.69 11.61
N ILE A 218 18.68 -39.75 10.88
CA ILE A 218 17.62 -38.72 10.71
C ILE A 218 16.80 -38.43 11.99
N GLY A 219 16.81 -39.32 13.00
CA GLY A 219 15.90 -39.22 14.16
C GLY A 219 16.23 -38.12 15.16
N GLU A 220 17.51 -37.75 15.30
CA GLU A 220 17.96 -36.78 16.31
C GLU A 220 17.89 -35.32 15.82
N ALA A 221 17.89 -35.12 14.49
CA ALA A 221 17.84 -33.79 13.87
C ALA A 221 16.43 -33.15 13.89
N VAL A 222 15.37 -33.97 13.90
CA VAL A 222 14.00 -33.48 13.76
C VAL A 222 13.48 -32.86 15.07
N TYR A 223 13.85 -33.42 16.23
CA TYR A 223 13.37 -32.91 17.53
C TYR A 223 14.09 -31.62 17.98
N ALA A 224 15.32 -31.38 17.51
CA ALA A 224 16.07 -30.15 17.83
C ALA A 224 15.67 -28.95 16.95
N ALA A 225 15.20 -29.19 15.72
CA ALA A 225 14.85 -28.15 14.75
C ALA A 225 13.54 -27.40 15.09
N GLU A 226 12.55 -28.07 15.69
CA GLU A 226 11.25 -27.46 15.98
C GLU A 226 11.28 -26.49 17.17
N THR A 227 12.10 -26.73 18.20
CA THR A 227 12.23 -25.84 19.36
C THR A 227 13.22 -24.69 19.17
N ALA A 228 14.10 -24.75 18.16
CA ALA A 228 15.11 -23.73 17.88
C ALA A 228 14.62 -22.58 16.98
N HIS A 229 13.56 -22.77 16.19
CA HIS A 229 13.16 -21.81 15.16
C HIS A 229 12.49 -20.52 15.69
N ALA A 230 12.04 -20.52 16.95
CA ALA A 230 11.17 -19.45 17.47
C ALA A 230 11.91 -18.27 18.15
N GLU A 231 13.15 -18.44 18.63
CA GLU A 231 13.89 -17.35 19.32
C GLU A 231 15.31 -17.07 18.78
N LEU A 232 15.82 -17.87 17.83
CA LEU A 232 17.21 -17.82 17.35
C LEU A 232 17.50 -16.89 16.17
N GLY A 233 16.49 -16.25 15.56
CA GLY A 233 16.62 -15.63 14.24
C GLY A 233 17.59 -14.44 14.09
N ARG A 234 17.98 -13.74 15.17
CA ARG A 234 18.69 -12.45 15.00
C ARG A 234 20.13 -12.36 15.51
N PHE A 235 20.55 -13.15 16.50
CA PHE A 235 21.93 -13.09 17.02
C PHE A 235 22.83 -14.24 16.53
N ALA A 236 22.27 -15.40 16.18
CA ALA A 236 23.02 -16.55 15.69
C ALA A 236 23.59 -16.33 14.26
N VAL A 237 22.86 -15.62 13.39
CA VAL A 237 23.33 -15.23 12.04
C VAL A 237 24.49 -14.23 12.12
N LEU A 238 24.52 -13.36 13.14
CA LEU A 238 25.57 -12.37 13.33
C LEU A 238 26.86 -12.98 13.91
N ALA A 239 26.76 -13.94 14.82
CA ALA A 239 27.91 -14.64 15.37
C ALA A 239 28.60 -15.54 14.33
N GLY A 240 27.84 -16.27 13.50
CA GLY A 240 28.41 -17.17 12.48
C GLY A 240 29.11 -16.46 11.30
N ILE A 241 28.83 -15.18 11.05
CA ILE A 241 29.51 -14.39 10.01
C ILE A 241 30.80 -13.73 10.55
N LEU A 242 30.94 -13.60 11.87
CA LEU A 242 32.14 -13.03 12.51
C LEU A 242 33.31 -14.03 12.64
N GLU A 243 33.08 -15.33 12.42
CA GLU A 243 34.04 -16.40 12.77
C GLU A 243 34.63 -17.21 11.59
N THR A 244 34.44 -16.83 10.31
CA THR A 244 34.97 -17.63 9.18
C THR A 244 35.43 -16.76 7.99
N GLU A 245 36.66 -16.76 7.46
CA GLU A 245 38.00 -17.20 7.91
C GLU A 245 39.09 -16.48 7.06
N ASP A 246 40.28 -16.26 7.65
CA ASP A 246 41.64 -16.04 7.12
C ASP A 246 41.92 -15.35 5.77
N ALA A 247 42.08 -14.01 5.83
CA ALA A 247 43.22 -13.28 5.24
C ALA A 247 43.25 -11.86 5.82
N GLU A 248 44.40 -11.41 6.36
CA GLU A 248 44.55 -10.03 6.85
C GLU A 248 44.32 -9.02 5.72
N ARG A 249 43.18 -8.32 5.77
CA ARG A 249 42.86 -7.21 4.87
C ARG A 249 43.68 -5.99 5.27
N THR A 250 44.15 -5.23 4.29
CA THR A 250 44.85 -3.98 4.56
C THR A 250 43.91 -2.94 5.19
N ALA A 251 44.43 -2.02 6.00
CA ALA A 251 43.61 -1.01 6.69
C ALA A 251 42.75 -0.16 5.73
N THR A 252 43.22 0.04 4.49
CA THR A 252 42.49 0.75 3.44
C THR A 252 41.27 -0.04 2.94
N GLU A 253 41.39 -1.36 2.83
CA GLU A 253 40.29 -2.25 2.41
C GLU A 253 39.23 -2.37 3.51
N VAL A 254 39.65 -2.34 4.79
CA VAL A 254 38.74 -2.31 5.94
C VAL A 254 37.93 -1.01 5.96
N ILE A 255 38.56 0.15 5.74
CA ILE A 255 37.87 1.44 5.72
C ILE A 255 36.90 1.53 4.53
N ALA A 256 37.29 1.05 3.35
CA ALA A 256 36.43 1.03 2.17
C ALA A 256 35.21 0.10 2.33
N ALA A 257 35.41 -1.09 2.93
CA ALA A 257 34.35 -2.06 3.18
C ALA A 257 33.34 -1.55 4.22
N GLU A 258 33.80 -0.91 5.30
CA GLU A 258 32.92 -0.31 6.32
C GLU A 258 32.08 0.86 5.76
N GLN A 259 32.68 1.69 4.89
CA GLN A 259 31.94 2.77 4.22
C GLN A 259 30.88 2.25 3.23
N LEU A 260 31.11 1.09 2.61
CA LEU A 260 30.16 0.44 1.70
C LEU A 260 29.02 -0.25 2.47
N ARG A 261 29.31 -0.88 3.62
CA ARG A 261 28.34 -1.58 4.46
C ARG A 261 27.30 -0.64 5.07
N THR A 262 27.75 0.54 5.50
CA THR A 262 26.87 1.61 6.04
C THR A 262 25.92 2.19 4.98
N ARG A 263 26.19 1.97 3.70
CA ARG A 263 25.41 2.49 2.55
C ARG A 263 24.66 1.41 1.76
N HIS A 264 24.72 0.15 2.18
CA HIS A 264 24.14 -0.96 1.44
C HIS A 264 22.61 -1.04 1.63
N LEU A 265 21.87 -0.87 0.53
CA LEU A 265 20.39 -0.77 0.51
C LEU A 265 19.67 -1.98 1.11
N GLY A 266 20.26 -3.18 1.08
CA GLY A 266 19.70 -4.37 1.71
C GLY A 266 19.72 -4.32 3.24
N HIS A 267 20.73 -3.69 3.86
CA HIS A 267 20.83 -3.58 5.32
C HIS A 267 19.99 -2.41 5.84
N LEU A 268 20.05 -1.26 5.15
CA LEU A 268 19.20 -0.11 5.43
C LEU A 268 17.71 -0.41 5.21
N GLY A 269 17.38 -1.25 4.22
CA GLY A 269 16.00 -1.65 3.92
C GLY A 269 15.34 -2.48 5.02
N VAL A 270 16.08 -3.40 5.67
CA VAL A 270 15.55 -4.22 6.77
C VAL A 270 15.36 -3.38 8.04
N LEU A 271 16.32 -2.53 8.39
CA LEU A 271 16.22 -1.62 9.53
C LEU A 271 15.07 -0.61 9.34
N TRP A 272 14.92 -0.08 8.13
CA TRP A 272 13.82 0.82 7.78
C TRP A 272 12.47 0.09 7.78
N ALA A 273 12.38 -1.13 7.27
CA ALA A 273 11.15 -1.93 7.28
C ALA A 273 10.69 -2.28 8.70
N GLU A 274 11.61 -2.60 9.61
CA GLU A 274 11.29 -2.86 11.02
C GLU A 274 10.84 -1.58 11.74
N ALA A 275 11.61 -0.50 11.61
CA ALA A 275 11.29 0.78 12.25
C ALA A 275 9.97 1.37 11.72
N THR A 276 9.69 1.24 10.42
CA THR A 276 8.43 1.71 9.84
C THR A 276 7.25 0.80 10.16
N ARG A 277 7.43 -0.51 10.35
CA ARG A 277 6.32 -1.42 10.72
C ARG A 277 5.76 -1.06 12.10
N GLN A 278 6.62 -0.94 13.10
CA GLN A 278 6.21 -0.63 14.47
C GLN A 278 5.62 0.78 14.60
N ALA A 279 6.30 1.78 14.01
CA ALA A 279 5.82 3.16 14.02
C ALA A 279 4.52 3.35 13.21
N ALA A 280 4.27 2.52 12.20
CA ALA A 280 3.03 2.58 11.43
C ALA A 280 1.90 1.80 12.11
N GLU A 281 2.17 0.69 12.80
CA GLU A 281 1.17 -0.04 13.60
C GLU A 281 0.64 0.82 14.73
N GLN A 282 1.54 1.50 15.46
CA GLN A 282 1.14 2.46 16.48
C GLN A 282 0.33 3.62 15.90
N ARG A 283 0.77 4.25 14.80
CA ARG A 283 0.00 5.31 14.14
C ARG A 283 -1.38 4.84 13.66
N PHE A 284 -1.49 3.61 13.19
CA PHE A 284 -2.73 3.01 12.71
C PHE A 284 -3.72 2.79 13.87
N GLU A 285 -3.28 2.17 14.95
CA GLU A 285 -4.12 1.96 16.15
C GLU A 285 -4.50 3.28 16.82
N GLU A 286 -3.57 4.24 16.92
CA GLU A 286 -3.87 5.57 17.46
C GLU A 286 -4.86 6.35 16.60
N ALA A 287 -4.76 6.25 15.26
CA ALA A 287 -5.70 6.89 14.36
C ALA A 287 -7.10 6.25 14.47
N LEU A 288 -7.18 4.92 14.50
CA LEU A 288 -8.45 4.20 14.71
C LEU A 288 -9.10 4.58 16.04
N ALA A 289 -8.34 4.58 17.13
CA ALA A 289 -8.86 4.88 18.47
C ALA A 289 -9.34 6.32 18.65
N ARG A 290 -8.82 7.26 17.85
CA ARG A 290 -9.23 8.69 17.89
C ARG A 290 -10.46 8.99 17.04
N VAL A 291 -10.67 8.21 15.97
CA VAL A 291 -11.65 8.53 14.92
C VAL A 291 -12.89 7.66 15.04
N LEU A 292 -12.74 6.40 15.42
CA LEU A 292 -13.85 5.47 15.56
C LEU A 292 -14.50 5.62 16.94
N THR A 293 -15.84 5.56 16.97
CA THR A 293 -16.55 5.38 18.24
C THR A 293 -16.24 3.99 18.81
N PRO A 294 -16.43 3.75 20.13
CA PRO A 294 -16.19 2.44 20.73
C PRO A 294 -16.92 1.30 19.99
N GLU A 295 -18.15 1.53 19.56
CA GLU A 295 -18.95 0.56 18.80
C GLU A 295 -18.41 0.29 17.38
N GLN A 296 -17.81 1.29 16.73
CA GLN A 296 -17.16 1.12 15.43
C GLN A 296 -15.82 0.41 15.56
N TYR A 297 -15.06 0.70 16.62
CA TYR A 297 -13.82 -0.01 16.93
C TYR A 297 -14.08 -1.48 17.27
N GLU A 298 -15.15 -1.78 18.02
CA GLU A 298 -15.56 -3.16 18.27
C GLU A 298 -15.97 -3.90 16.99
N ARG A 299 -16.66 -3.25 16.05
CA ARG A 299 -16.96 -3.84 14.74
C ARG A 299 -15.70 -4.09 13.90
N TYR A 300 -14.71 -3.19 13.98
CA TYR A 300 -13.41 -3.35 13.34
C TYR A 300 -12.59 -4.50 13.97
N ALA A 301 -12.57 -4.57 15.30
CA ALA A 301 -11.82 -5.56 16.06
C ALA A 301 -12.50 -6.94 16.11
N ALA A 302 -13.81 -7.00 15.85
CA ALA A 302 -14.54 -8.24 15.71
C ALA A 302 -13.98 -9.03 14.52
N PRO A 303 -13.71 -10.34 14.66
CA PRO A 303 -13.22 -11.15 13.55
C PRO A 303 -14.30 -11.21 12.47
N SER A 304 -14.17 -10.38 11.43
CA SER A 304 -15.08 -10.40 10.29
C SER A 304 -14.94 -11.73 9.55
N GLU A 305 -16.04 -12.25 9.01
CA GLU A 305 -16.01 -13.46 8.15
C GLU A 305 -15.13 -13.27 6.91
N ALA A 306 -14.84 -12.03 6.50
CA ALA A 306 -13.87 -11.70 5.46
C ALA A 306 -12.42 -12.07 5.85
N GLY A 307 -12.10 -12.08 7.15
CA GLY A 307 -10.82 -12.55 7.69
C GLY A 307 -10.69 -14.08 7.79
N ARG A 308 -11.78 -14.85 7.64
CA ARG A 308 -11.73 -16.33 7.66
C ARG A 308 -11.33 -16.97 6.34
N ALA A 309 -11.37 -16.25 5.23
CA ALA A 309 -10.94 -16.76 3.92
C ALA A 309 -9.41 -16.80 3.74
N LEU A 310 -8.64 -16.48 4.79
CA LEU A 310 -7.17 -16.32 4.75
C LEU A 310 -6.46 -17.03 5.91
N ARG A 311 -6.83 -18.28 6.21
CA ARG A 311 -5.85 -19.26 6.71
C ARG A 311 -5.48 -20.21 5.59
#